data_AF-A0A952W8P4-F1
#
_entry.id   AF-A0A952W8P4-F1
#
_cell.length_a   1.000
_cell.length_b   1.000
_cell.length_c   1.000
_cell.angle_alpha   90.00
_cell.angle_beta   90.00
_cell.angle_gamma   90.00
#
_symmetry.space_group_name_H-M   'P 1'
#
loop_
_entity.id
_entity.type
_entity.pdbx_description
1 polymer ?
#
loop_
_entity_poly.entity_id
_entity_poly.type
_entity_poly.pdbx_seq_one_letter_code
_entity_poly.pdbx_strand_id
1 'polypeptide(L)'
;MGITDHIDDAALQQFVNSKTNRAVEFSYESLQIDGATVGILRISVQPRPLYALKPYGDVAAKVVYYRQGSANAIAEPDVIALMGKPDVELSTAATSPELSAFLCDSKTRERIEVIPAFSREWYDAFAEEDFEDRSTPEQTGWSLRLPGTHENKNYWRDLANYIRSHALAVPILWEVHNSGTVVARDVAITVTGSTSLGCEALDDLPDEPSEDHLASVMSHIAPSAQRERRVLVDSHGHRWTAIVRMGDVHPGSSCWSQRAFYVGWQTSGRQTITAVVTAANLPRPISLPFEVDVNVHQCGKLTQELVEDVWYKWKCEG
;
A
#
# COMPACT_ATOMS: atom_id res chain seq x y z
N MET A 1 5.88 -10.88 53.91
CA MET A 1 7.28 -10.64 54.34
C MET A 1 7.80 -9.46 53.53
N GLY A 2 7.84 -8.27 54.12
CA GLY A 2 8.39 -7.07 53.47
C GLY A 2 9.91 -7.03 53.68
N ILE A 3 10.66 -6.69 52.64
CA ILE A 3 12.11 -6.55 52.70
C ILE A 3 12.39 -5.10 53.12
N THR A 4 13.07 -4.91 54.24
CA THR A 4 13.34 -3.59 54.84
C THR A 4 14.45 -2.82 54.11
N ASP A 5 15.24 -3.52 53.29
CA ASP A 5 16.37 -2.97 52.53
C ASP A 5 16.19 -3.18 51.02
N HIS A 6 16.35 -2.11 50.25
CA HIS A 6 16.29 -2.18 48.79
C HIS A 6 17.47 -3.00 48.26
N ILE A 7 17.17 -4.04 47.49
CA ILE A 7 18.18 -4.77 46.71
C ILE A 7 18.43 -3.96 45.44
N ASP A 8 19.67 -3.53 45.25
CA ASP A 8 20.12 -2.84 44.04
C ASP A 8 20.00 -3.78 42.83
N ASP A 9 19.36 -3.31 41.75
CA ASP A 9 19.16 -4.06 40.50
C ASP A 9 20.51 -4.52 39.92
N ALA A 10 21.53 -3.66 39.97
CA ALA A 10 22.86 -4.01 39.48
C ALA A 10 23.49 -5.17 40.27
N ALA A 11 23.35 -5.15 41.60
CA ALA A 11 23.83 -6.23 42.47
C ALA A 11 23.07 -7.54 42.23
N LEU A 12 21.75 -7.47 42.02
CA LEU A 12 20.92 -8.62 41.72
C LEU A 12 21.25 -9.23 40.36
N GLN A 13 21.41 -8.40 39.32
CA GLN A 13 21.84 -8.83 37.99
C GLN A 13 23.19 -9.53 38.05
N GLN A 14 24.18 -8.92 38.71
CA GLN A 14 25.51 -9.51 38.86
C GLN A 14 25.45 -10.85 39.58
N PHE A 15 24.66 -10.93 40.65
CA PHE A 15 24.51 -12.14 41.43
C PHE A 15 23.90 -13.30 40.62
N VAL A 16 22.78 -13.06 39.93
CA VAL A 16 22.11 -14.09 39.11
C VAL A 16 23.01 -14.53 37.96
N ASN A 17 23.59 -13.58 37.22
CA ASN A 17 24.43 -13.87 36.05
C ASN A 17 25.73 -14.58 36.40
N SER A 18 26.24 -14.43 37.63
CA SER A 18 27.42 -15.19 38.09
C SER A 18 27.14 -16.68 38.34
N LYS A 19 25.86 -17.09 38.42
CA LYS A 19 25.44 -18.44 38.83
C LYS A 19 24.80 -19.27 37.72
N THR A 20 24.41 -18.64 36.63
CA THR A 20 23.71 -19.28 35.51
C THR A 20 24.68 -19.64 34.39
N ASN A 21 24.27 -20.57 33.53
CA ASN A 21 25.05 -21.01 32.36
C ASN A 21 25.21 -19.94 31.26
N ARG A 22 24.40 -18.88 31.32
CA ARG A 22 24.43 -17.71 30.43
C ARG A 22 23.83 -16.52 31.17
N ALA A 23 24.08 -15.31 30.65
CA ALA A 23 23.43 -14.11 31.17
C ALA A 23 21.91 -14.23 31.03
N VAL A 24 21.20 -13.89 32.11
CA VAL A 24 19.76 -13.82 32.19
C VAL A 24 19.34 -12.36 32.10
N GLU A 25 18.46 -12.07 31.16
CA GLU A 25 17.84 -10.76 31.02
C GLU A 25 16.57 -10.71 31.89
N PHE A 26 16.58 -9.82 32.89
CA PHE A 26 15.44 -9.54 33.75
C PHE A 26 15.54 -8.11 34.30
N SER A 27 14.41 -7.55 34.72
CA SER A 27 14.37 -6.27 35.43
C SER A 27 13.75 -6.44 36.81
N TYR A 28 14.24 -5.65 37.76
CA TYR A 28 13.70 -5.56 39.11
C TYR A 28 13.18 -4.14 39.40
N GLU A 29 11.95 -4.05 39.87
CA GLU A 29 11.35 -2.79 40.34
C GLU A 29 10.70 -3.01 41.71
N SER A 30 10.78 -2.02 42.59
CA SER A 30 10.08 -2.03 43.88
C SER A 30 8.84 -1.16 43.82
N LEU A 31 7.69 -1.72 44.19
CA LEU A 31 6.40 -1.02 44.25
C LEU A 31 5.87 -1.02 45.68
N GLN A 32 5.36 0.12 46.16
CA GLN A 32 4.64 0.17 47.43
C GLN A 32 3.15 -0.04 47.21
N ILE A 33 2.59 -1.03 47.90
CA ILE A 33 1.15 -1.35 47.91
C ILE A 33 0.72 -1.47 49.37
N ASP A 34 -0.27 -0.67 49.77
CA ASP A 34 -0.88 -0.70 51.12
C ASP A 34 0.13 -0.62 52.28
N GLY A 35 1.17 0.21 52.13
CA GLY A 35 2.23 0.39 53.14
C GLY A 35 3.26 -0.75 53.19
N ALA A 36 3.16 -1.74 52.30
CA ALA A 36 4.14 -2.81 52.13
C ALA A 36 4.93 -2.65 50.82
N THR A 37 6.25 -2.80 50.88
CA THR A 37 7.12 -2.81 49.69
C THR A 37 7.13 -4.20 49.05
N VAL A 38 6.80 -4.27 47.77
CA VAL A 38 6.79 -5.49 46.95
C VAL A 38 7.83 -5.36 45.84
N GLY A 39 8.71 -6.36 45.70
CA GLY A 39 9.64 -6.45 44.57
C GLY A 39 9.01 -7.21 43.41
N ILE A 40 8.98 -6.59 42.24
CA ILE A 40 8.50 -7.18 40.99
C ILE A 40 9.72 -7.51 40.14
N LEU A 41 9.88 -8.79 39.81
CA LEU A 41 10.94 -9.28 38.94
C LEU A 41 10.31 -9.72 37.61
N ARG A 42 10.66 -9.02 36.52
CA ARG A 42 10.13 -9.29 35.18
C ARG A 42 11.20 -9.99 34.36
N ILE A 43 10.90 -11.19 33.88
CA ILE A 43 11.82 -11.99 33.06
C ILE A 43 11.26 -12.07 31.65
N SER A 44 11.99 -11.55 30.68
CA SER A 44 11.62 -11.64 29.26
C SER A 44 11.82 -13.05 28.71
N VAL A 45 11.11 -13.36 27.61
CA VAL A 45 11.39 -14.56 26.83
C VAL A 45 12.80 -14.42 26.25
N GLN A 46 13.64 -15.40 26.53
CA GLN A 46 15.07 -15.38 26.20
C GLN A 46 15.56 -16.81 25.93
N PRO A 47 16.69 -17.01 25.24
CA PRO A 47 17.14 -18.33 24.82
C PRO A 47 17.24 -19.33 25.99
N ARG A 48 16.56 -20.46 25.86
CA ARG A 48 16.54 -21.58 26.83
C ARG A 48 17.37 -22.76 26.27
N PRO A 49 17.76 -23.76 27.09
CA PRO A 49 17.58 -23.87 28.54
C PRO A 49 18.52 -22.98 29.37
N LEU A 50 17.99 -22.50 30.51
CA LEU A 50 18.72 -21.83 31.60
C LEU A 50 18.83 -22.78 32.79
N TYR A 51 20.00 -22.85 33.42
CA TYR A 51 20.21 -23.66 34.62
C TYR A 51 21.33 -23.09 35.50
N ALA A 52 21.30 -23.42 36.79
CA ALA A 52 22.35 -23.06 37.73
C ALA A 52 23.60 -23.92 37.54
N LEU A 53 24.79 -23.30 37.53
CA LEU A 53 26.07 -24.01 37.40
C LEU A 53 26.46 -24.77 38.67
N LYS A 54 26.03 -24.27 39.84
CA LYS A 54 26.29 -24.81 41.17
C LYS A 54 24.98 -24.79 41.97
N PRO A 55 24.78 -25.70 42.95
CA PRO A 55 23.56 -25.73 43.73
C PRO A 55 23.47 -24.46 44.59
N TYR A 56 22.28 -23.89 44.70
CA TYR A 56 22.05 -22.70 45.51
C TYR A 56 20.61 -22.65 46.06
N GLY A 57 20.47 -22.66 47.38
CA GLY A 57 19.17 -22.81 48.02
C GLY A 57 18.47 -24.09 47.54
N ASP A 58 17.22 -23.95 47.12
CA ASP A 58 16.41 -25.05 46.58
C ASP A 58 16.67 -25.35 45.09
N VAL A 59 17.56 -24.59 44.43
CA VAL A 59 17.89 -24.77 43.01
C VAL A 59 19.06 -25.73 42.86
N ALA A 60 18.80 -26.91 42.30
CA ALA A 60 19.83 -27.91 42.02
C ALA A 60 20.72 -27.51 40.83
N ALA A 61 21.99 -27.93 40.87
CA ALA A 61 22.92 -27.67 39.77
C ALA A 61 22.54 -28.47 38.51
N LYS A 62 22.65 -27.84 37.34
CA LYS A 62 22.40 -28.44 36.02
C LYS A 62 20.99 -29.02 35.82
N VAL A 63 20.04 -28.66 36.69
CA VAL A 63 18.63 -29.01 36.55
C VAL A 63 17.89 -27.85 35.88
N VAL A 64 17.10 -28.16 34.86
CA VAL A 64 16.26 -27.19 34.16
C VAL A 64 14.87 -27.26 34.75
N TYR A 65 14.39 -26.14 35.26
CA TYR A 65 13.03 -26.00 35.78
C TYR A 65 12.18 -25.22 34.78
N TYR A 66 10.89 -25.54 34.75
CA TYR A 66 9.90 -24.74 34.03
C TYR A 66 8.64 -24.59 34.90
N ARG A 67 7.88 -23.53 34.63
CA ARG A 67 6.65 -23.26 35.36
C ARG A 67 5.50 -24.05 34.74
N GLN A 68 4.80 -24.82 35.55
CA GLN A 68 3.58 -25.53 35.19
C GLN A 68 2.45 -25.00 36.09
N GLY A 69 1.66 -24.07 35.55
CA GLY A 69 0.63 -23.37 36.30
C GLY A 69 1.21 -22.51 37.44
N SER A 70 0.84 -22.82 38.67
CA SER A 70 1.34 -22.12 39.87
C SER A 70 2.58 -22.76 40.49
N ALA A 71 3.04 -23.90 39.99
CA ALA A 71 4.19 -24.65 40.53
C ALA A 71 5.35 -24.73 39.51
N ASN A 72 6.51 -25.17 40.01
CA ASN A 72 7.69 -25.46 39.19
C ASN A 72 7.82 -26.98 39.00
N ALA A 73 8.12 -27.40 37.78
CA ALA A 73 8.40 -28.78 37.42
C ALA A 73 9.83 -28.91 36.85
N ILE A 74 10.40 -30.11 36.93
CA ILE A 74 11.71 -30.42 36.35
C ILE A 74 11.50 -30.85 34.89
N ALA A 75 12.28 -30.28 33.98
CA ALA A 75 12.21 -30.60 32.56
C ALA A 75 12.89 -31.94 32.26
N GLU A 76 12.18 -32.83 31.57
CA GLU A 76 12.73 -34.05 31.00
C GLU A 76 13.61 -33.75 29.77
N PRO A 77 14.53 -34.65 29.37
CA PRO A 77 15.43 -34.43 28.23
C PRO A 77 14.74 -34.00 26.94
N ASP A 78 13.58 -34.57 26.63
CA ASP A 78 12.80 -34.22 25.42
C ASP A 78 12.28 -32.77 25.48
N VAL A 79 11.86 -32.34 26.68
CA VAL A 79 11.41 -30.96 26.94
C VAL A 79 12.60 -30.00 26.82
N ILE A 80 13.77 -30.39 27.33
CA ILE A 80 15.01 -29.61 27.21
C ILE A 80 15.42 -29.47 25.74
N ALA A 81 15.32 -30.54 24.94
CA ALA A 81 15.60 -30.51 23.52
C ALA A 81 14.65 -29.58 22.75
N LEU A 82 13.38 -29.53 23.15
CA LEU A 82 12.40 -28.59 22.57
C LEU A 82 12.73 -27.14 22.95
N MET A 83 13.14 -26.88 24.20
CA MET A 83 13.54 -25.55 24.68
C MET A 83 14.81 -25.00 24.02
N GLY A 84 15.67 -25.89 23.53
CA GLY A 84 16.92 -25.53 22.85
C GLY A 84 16.73 -25.19 21.37
N LYS A 85 15.52 -25.38 20.81
CA LYS A 85 15.21 -24.86 19.48
C LYS A 85 15.20 -23.34 19.55
N PRO A 86 15.85 -22.64 18.61
CA PRO A 86 15.93 -21.19 18.65
C PRO A 86 14.53 -20.58 18.64
N ASP A 87 14.15 -19.92 19.74
CA ASP A 87 12.98 -19.04 19.82
C ASP A 87 13.09 -17.83 18.84
N VAL A 88 14.08 -17.79 17.95
CA VAL A 88 14.03 -16.93 16.76
C VAL A 88 12.82 -17.31 15.87
N GLU A 89 12.23 -18.48 16.07
CA GLU A 89 10.94 -18.87 15.47
C GLU A 89 9.73 -18.73 16.43
N LEU A 90 9.88 -18.19 17.65
CA LEU A 90 8.72 -17.95 18.55
C LEU A 90 8.65 -16.52 19.11
N SER A 91 9.77 -15.81 19.20
CA SER A 91 9.85 -14.39 19.54
C SER A 91 9.88 -13.47 18.31
N THR A 92 10.03 -14.05 17.12
CA THR A 92 9.96 -13.35 15.82
C THR A 92 8.89 -13.91 14.86
N ALA A 93 8.19 -15.00 15.20
CA ALA A 93 7.21 -15.62 14.29
C ALA A 93 5.77 -15.08 14.35
N ALA A 94 5.53 -13.95 15.01
CA ALA A 94 4.23 -13.26 14.89
C ALA A 94 4.30 -11.80 15.38
N THR A 95 5.28 -11.01 14.94
CA THR A 95 5.26 -9.55 15.21
C THR A 95 5.22 -8.71 13.95
N SER A 96 5.72 -9.22 12.83
CA SER A 96 5.63 -8.56 11.53
C SER A 96 4.63 -9.27 10.62
N PRO A 97 3.80 -8.53 9.87
CA PRO A 97 2.94 -9.12 8.85
C PRO A 97 3.79 -9.66 7.69
N GLU A 98 3.29 -10.69 7.00
CA GLU A 98 3.88 -11.19 5.77
C GLU A 98 2.99 -10.74 4.61
N LEU A 99 3.47 -9.78 3.82
CA LEU A 99 2.70 -9.19 2.74
C LEU A 99 3.22 -9.63 1.38
N SER A 100 2.30 -9.87 0.46
CA SER A 100 2.56 -10.07 -0.96
C SER A 100 1.67 -9.11 -1.74
N ALA A 101 2.19 -8.51 -2.81
CA ALA A 101 1.43 -7.60 -3.66
C ALA A 101 1.39 -8.11 -5.10
N PHE A 102 0.23 -7.98 -5.73
CA PHE A 102 -0.06 -8.44 -7.06
C PHE A 102 -0.71 -7.34 -7.88
N LEU A 103 -0.37 -7.29 -9.17
CA LEU A 103 -1.07 -6.47 -10.14
C LEU A 103 -2.38 -7.17 -10.53
N CYS A 104 -3.47 -6.41 -10.65
CA CYS A 104 -4.79 -6.93 -10.98
C CYS A 104 -5.38 -6.30 -12.23
N ASP A 105 -6.20 -7.07 -12.93
CA ASP A 105 -7.02 -6.56 -14.03
C ASP A 105 -8.09 -5.62 -13.48
N SER A 106 -8.26 -4.46 -14.14
CA SER A 106 -9.20 -3.43 -13.71
C SER A 106 -10.68 -3.81 -13.79
N LYS A 107 -11.04 -4.73 -14.71
CA LYS A 107 -12.42 -5.15 -14.97
C LYS A 107 -12.78 -6.41 -14.21
N THR A 108 -11.94 -7.44 -14.30
CA THR A 108 -12.24 -8.75 -13.68
C THR A 108 -11.80 -8.82 -12.22
N ARG A 109 -10.89 -7.93 -11.80
CA ARG A 109 -10.21 -8.04 -10.51
C ARG A 109 -9.55 -9.42 -10.35
N GLU A 110 -8.98 -9.95 -11.41
CA GLU A 110 -8.15 -11.16 -11.34
C GLU A 110 -6.67 -10.77 -11.28
N ARG A 111 -5.86 -11.62 -10.65
CA ARG A 111 -4.40 -11.41 -10.56
C ARG A 111 -3.77 -11.62 -11.93
N ILE A 112 -2.88 -10.72 -12.29
CA ILE A 112 -2.09 -10.81 -13.53
C ILE A 112 -0.79 -11.55 -13.20
N GLU A 113 -0.68 -12.81 -13.62
CA GLU A 113 0.48 -13.67 -13.33
C GLU A 113 1.58 -13.60 -14.40
N VAL A 114 1.26 -13.08 -15.59
CA VAL A 114 2.18 -12.94 -16.73
C VAL A 114 2.48 -11.46 -16.95
N ILE A 115 3.62 -11.14 -17.57
CA ILE A 115 3.93 -9.76 -18.01
C ILE A 115 2.72 -9.24 -18.80
N PRO A 116 1.99 -8.22 -18.30
CA PRO A 116 0.83 -7.71 -19.00
C PRO A 116 1.27 -7.05 -20.31
N ALA A 117 0.59 -7.42 -21.39
CA ALA A 117 0.74 -6.81 -22.70
C ALA A 117 -0.45 -5.87 -22.93
N PHE A 118 -0.20 -4.56 -22.97
CA PHE A 118 -1.23 -3.57 -23.26
C PHE A 118 -1.14 -3.10 -24.70
N SER A 119 -2.25 -3.16 -25.43
CA SER A 119 -2.41 -2.47 -26.71
C SER A 119 -3.19 -1.19 -26.49
N ARG A 120 -2.61 -0.06 -26.91
CA ARG A 120 -3.17 1.28 -26.71
C ARG A 120 -3.01 2.13 -27.95
N GLU A 121 -3.89 3.12 -28.09
CA GLU A 121 -3.87 4.04 -29.21
C GLU A 121 -3.33 5.38 -28.75
N TRP A 122 -2.38 5.92 -29.51
CA TRP A 122 -1.84 7.25 -29.28
C TRP A 122 -2.26 8.17 -30.41
N TYR A 123 -2.85 9.30 -30.01
CA TYR A 123 -3.22 10.39 -30.88
C TYR A 123 -2.30 11.58 -30.61
N ASP A 124 -1.81 12.18 -31.70
CA ASP A 124 -0.92 13.33 -31.63
C ASP A 124 -1.65 14.56 -31.05
N ALA A 125 -0.87 15.49 -30.52
CA ALA A 125 -1.42 16.76 -30.05
C ALA A 125 -2.11 17.51 -31.19
N PHE A 126 -3.25 18.13 -30.88
CA PHE A 126 -3.99 18.99 -31.78
C PHE A 126 -3.86 20.46 -31.34
N ALA A 127 -4.00 21.37 -32.30
CA ALA A 127 -4.12 22.80 -32.06
C ALA A 127 -5.60 23.16 -31.87
N GLU A 128 -5.86 24.25 -31.14
CA GLU A 128 -7.24 24.72 -30.92
C GLU A 128 -7.98 25.04 -32.24
N GLU A 129 -7.22 25.43 -33.26
CA GLU A 129 -7.66 25.77 -34.62
C GLU A 129 -8.16 24.56 -35.42
N ASP A 130 -7.83 23.34 -35.00
CA ASP A 130 -8.23 22.11 -35.70
C ASP A 130 -9.68 21.72 -35.45
N PHE A 131 -10.33 22.37 -34.48
CA PHE A 131 -11.71 22.11 -34.09
C PHE A 131 -12.54 23.36 -34.26
N GLU A 132 -13.67 23.21 -34.94
CA GLU A 132 -14.67 24.25 -34.99
C GLU A 132 -15.34 24.40 -33.62
N ASP A 133 -15.69 25.63 -33.25
CA ASP A 133 -16.54 25.85 -32.08
C ASP A 133 -17.87 25.15 -32.32
N ARG A 134 -18.38 24.44 -31.30
CA ARG A 134 -19.74 23.89 -31.39
C ARG A 134 -20.71 25.04 -31.65
N SER A 135 -21.30 25.03 -32.84
CA SER A 135 -22.21 26.07 -33.28
C SER A 135 -23.58 25.84 -32.65
N THR A 136 -24.06 26.86 -31.94
CA THR A 136 -25.47 26.92 -31.58
C THR A 136 -26.29 26.94 -32.88
N PRO A 137 -27.37 26.14 -33.01
CA PRO A 137 -28.26 26.25 -34.15
C PRO A 137 -28.65 27.72 -34.36
N GLU A 138 -28.46 28.26 -35.57
CA GLU A 138 -28.93 29.61 -35.90
C GLU A 138 -30.42 29.69 -35.59
N GLN A 139 -30.79 30.51 -34.60
CA GLN A 139 -32.18 30.68 -34.21
C GLN A 139 -32.94 31.42 -35.31
N THR A 140 -33.62 30.65 -36.15
CA THR A 140 -34.76 31.13 -36.92
C THR A 140 -35.97 31.21 -35.97
N GLY A 141 -36.06 32.29 -35.18
CA GLY A 141 -37.31 32.67 -34.52
C GLY A 141 -37.24 33.01 -33.02
N TRP A 142 -38.18 33.84 -32.61
CA TRP A 142 -38.40 34.51 -31.32
C TRP A 142 -38.55 33.57 -30.10
N SER A 143 -37.53 32.78 -29.78
CA SER A 143 -37.51 31.96 -28.57
C SER A 143 -36.83 32.69 -27.42
N LEU A 144 -37.56 32.88 -26.32
CA LEU A 144 -37.11 33.52 -25.09
C LEU A 144 -36.11 32.57 -24.38
N ARG A 145 -34.80 32.89 -24.38
CA ARG A 145 -33.81 32.10 -23.62
C ARG A 145 -33.91 32.39 -22.13
N LEU A 146 -33.94 31.34 -21.32
CA LEU A 146 -33.62 31.42 -19.90
C LEU A 146 -32.12 31.78 -19.75
N PRO A 147 -31.73 32.73 -18.89
CA PRO A 147 -30.32 33.05 -18.67
C PRO A 147 -29.60 31.83 -18.05
N GLY A 148 -28.70 31.19 -18.81
CA GLY A 148 -27.89 30.07 -18.31
C GLY A 148 -27.62 28.95 -19.32
N THR A 149 -28.39 28.84 -20.41
CA THR A 149 -28.19 27.80 -21.45
C THR A 149 -27.23 28.30 -22.53
N HIS A 150 -25.97 28.51 -22.17
CA HIS A 150 -24.90 28.64 -23.15
C HIS A 150 -24.37 27.23 -23.45
N GLU A 151 -24.24 26.89 -24.73
CA GLU A 151 -23.61 25.63 -25.16
C GLU A 151 -22.08 25.72 -24.94
N ASN A 152 -21.46 24.61 -24.57
CA ASN A 152 -20.02 24.51 -24.44
C ASN A 152 -19.36 24.60 -25.84
N LYS A 153 -18.81 25.77 -26.16
CA LYS A 153 -18.10 25.99 -27.44
C LYS A 153 -16.87 25.10 -27.60
N ASN A 154 -16.24 24.74 -26.49
CA ASN A 154 -15.05 23.89 -26.44
C ASN A 154 -15.38 22.40 -26.42
N TYR A 155 -16.66 22.01 -26.55
CA TYR A 155 -17.10 20.62 -26.45
C TYR A 155 -16.24 19.66 -27.29
N TRP A 156 -15.95 19.99 -28.55
CA TRP A 156 -15.13 19.14 -29.42
C TRP A 156 -13.67 19.04 -28.95
N ARG A 157 -13.11 20.11 -28.40
CA ARG A 157 -11.75 20.15 -27.85
C ARG A 157 -11.65 19.35 -26.55
N ASP A 158 -12.65 19.51 -25.67
CA ASP A 158 -12.75 18.77 -24.42
C ASP A 158 -12.95 17.28 -24.70
N LEU A 159 -13.76 16.93 -25.72
CA LEU A 159 -13.98 15.55 -26.16
C LEU A 159 -12.73 14.93 -26.78
N ALA A 160 -11.98 15.67 -27.59
CA ALA A 160 -10.71 15.20 -28.14
C ALA A 160 -9.69 14.92 -27.02
N ASN A 161 -9.60 15.79 -26.00
CA ASN A 161 -8.77 15.56 -24.82
C ASN A 161 -9.25 14.34 -24.02
N TYR A 162 -10.57 14.20 -23.83
CA TYR A 162 -11.18 13.05 -23.18
C TYR A 162 -10.77 11.74 -23.87
N ILE A 163 -10.98 11.63 -25.19
CA ILE A 163 -10.64 10.44 -25.98
C ILE A 163 -9.14 10.16 -25.90
N ARG A 164 -8.29 11.17 -26.10
CA ARG A 164 -6.84 11.01 -26.08
C ARG A 164 -6.33 10.47 -24.74
N SER A 165 -6.82 11.01 -23.63
CA SER A 165 -6.43 10.54 -22.30
C SER A 165 -6.95 9.12 -22.03
N HIS A 166 -8.19 8.80 -22.41
CA HIS A 166 -8.77 7.47 -22.19
C HIS A 166 -8.19 6.38 -23.09
N ALA A 167 -7.85 6.71 -24.34
CA ALA A 167 -7.30 5.78 -25.31
C ALA A 167 -5.88 5.31 -24.96
N LEU A 168 -5.11 6.16 -24.27
CA LEU A 168 -3.76 5.84 -23.82
C LEU A 168 -3.72 5.21 -22.43
N ALA A 169 -4.70 5.52 -21.59
CA ALA A 169 -4.68 5.17 -20.18
C ALA A 169 -4.80 3.66 -19.95
N VAL A 170 -3.90 3.14 -19.13
CA VAL A 170 -4.01 1.80 -18.55
C VAL A 170 -4.32 1.95 -17.06
N PRO A 171 -5.49 1.46 -16.61
CA PRO A 171 -5.79 1.40 -15.19
C PRO A 171 -4.90 0.36 -14.50
N ILE A 172 -4.21 0.78 -13.45
CA ILE A 172 -3.38 -0.07 -12.60
C ILE A 172 -4.10 -0.27 -11.26
N LEU A 173 -4.46 -1.51 -10.97
CA LEU A 173 -5.03 -1.95 -9.70
C LEU A 173 -4.08 -2.91 -8.97
N TRP A 174 -4.11 -2.85 -7.65
CA TRP A 174 -3.27 -3.67 -6.78
C TRP A 174 -4.11 -4.47 -5.79
N GLU A 175 -3.67 -5.71 -5.55
CA GLU A 175 -4.10 -6.53 -4.42
C GLU A 175 -2.90 -6.73 -3.48
N VAL A 176 -3.11 -6.53 -2.19
CA VAL A 176 -2.16 -6.93 -1.15
C VAL A 176 -2.77 -8.04 -0.32
N HIS A 177 -2.08 -9.18 -0.28
CA HIS A 177 -2.46 -10.33 0.51
C HIS A 177 -1.53 -10.46 1.72
N ASN A 178 -2.12 -10.61 2.91
CA ASN A 178 -1.40 -10.88 4.14
C ASN A 178 -1.44 -12.38 4.45
N SER A 179 -0.34 -13.08 4.15
CA SER A 179 -0.17 -14.51 4.46
C SER A 179 0.24 -14.75 5.91
N GLY A 180 0.60 -13.69 6.65
CA GLY A 180 1.09 -13.77 8.01
C GLY A 180 -0.02 -13.92 9.05
N THR A 181 0.39 -13.98 10.32
CA THR A 181 -0.50 -14.14 11.49
C THR A 181 -0.81 -12.83 12.20
N VAL A 182 -0.21 -11.71 11.77
CA VAL A 182 -0.35 -10.37 12.36
C VAL A 182 -1.04 -9.41 11.39
N VAL A 183 -1.94 -8.56 11.88
CA VAL A 183 -2.57 -7.50 11.07
C VAL A 183 -1.51 -6.52 10.58
N ALA A 184 -1.45 -6.28 9.27
CA ALA A 184 -0.65 -5.21 8.71
C ALA A 184 -1.41 -3.88 8.85
N ARG A 185 -0.80 -2.88 9.48
CA ARG A 185 -1.44 -1.57 9.71
C ARG A 185 -0.94 -0.51 8.75
N ASP A 186 -1.85 0.35 8.29
CA ASP A 186 -1.57 1.46 7.38
C ASP A 186 -0.73 1.02 6.16
N VAL A 187 -1.21 0.00 5.45
CA VAL A 187 -0.54 -0.52 4.26
C VAL A 187 -0.66 0.50 3.13
N ALA A 188 0.48 0.80 2.50
CA ALA A 188 0.55 1.64 1.32
C ALA A 188 1.53 1.05 0.30
N ILE A 189 1.19 1.20 -0.98
CA ILE A 189 2.03 0.83 -2.11
C ILE A 189 2.53 2.12 -2.76
N THR A 190 3.84 2.28 -2.82
CA THR A 190 4.49 3.35 -3.58
C THR A 190 5.00 2.77 -4.89
N VAL A 191 4.39 3.16 -5.99
CA VAL A 191 4.77 2.76 -7.34
C VAL A 191 5.62 3.85 -7.95
N THR A 192 6.78 3.49 -8.49
CA THR A 192 7.68 4.40 -9.19
C THR A 192 7.99 3.89 -10.59
N GLY A 193 7.89 4.79 -11.57
CA GLY A 193 8.27 4.52 -12.95
C GLY A 193 9.13 5.64 -13.51
N SER A 194 9.82 5.35 -14.60
CA SER A 194 10.53 6.35 -15.40
C SER A 194 9.58 7.01 -16.40
N THR A 195 9.89 8.24 -16.83
CA THR A 195 9.18 8.90 -17.94
C THR A 195 9.69 8.45 -19.32
N SER A 196 10.46 7.35 -19.37
CA SER A 196 10.87 6.72 -20.62
C SER A 196 9.64 6.27 -21.43
N LEU A 197 9.75 6.24 -22.76
CA LEU A 197 8.63 5.94 -23.66
C LEU A 197 7.46 6.95 -23.57
N GLY A 198 7.73 8.17 -23.08
CA GLY A 198 6.69 9.18 -22.83
C GLY A 198 5.69 8.73 -21.76
N CYS A 199 6.13 7.90 -20.81
CA CYS A 199 5.30 7.35 -19.75
C CYS A 199 4.89 8.44 -18.75
N GLU A 200 3.58 8.57 -18.54
CA GLU A 200 2.99 9.52 -17.60
C GLU A 200 1.95 8.81 -16.73
N ALA A 201 1.93 9.14 -15.45
CA ALA A 201 0.96 8.60 -14.50
C ALA A 201 -0.02 9.70 -14.09
N LEU A 202 -1.29 9.34 -13.96
CA LEU A 202 -2.41 10.21 -13.65
C LEU A 202 -3.24 9.60 -12.50
N ASP A 203 -3.67 10.42 -11.56
CA ASP A 203 -4.58 10.01 -10.47
C ASP A 203 -6.01 9.79 -10.98
N ASP A 204 -6.47 10.66 -11.87
CA ASP A 204 -7.78 10.59 -12.49
C ASP A 204 -7.71 10.91 -13.98
N LEU A 205 -8.69 10.44 -14.73
CA LEU A 205 -8.88 10.81 -16.13
C LEU A 205 -9.84 12.00 -16.23
N PRO A 206 -9.76 12.80 -17.32
CA PRO A 206 -10.72 13.89 -17.56
C PRO A 206 -12.15 13.36 -17.61
N ASP A 207 -13.12 14.04 -16.99
CA ASP A 207 -14.53 13.63 -17.05
C ASP A 207 -15.11 13.77 -18.47
N GLU A 208 -16.21 13.05 -18.77
CA GLU A 208 -16.95 13.21 -20.03
C GLU A 208 -17.38 14.69 -20.18
N PRO A 209 -17.06 15.34 -21.32
CA PRO A 209 -17.35 16.75 -21.49
C PRO A 209 -18.86 17.00 -21.53
N SER A 210 -19.30 18.06 -20.86
CA SER A 210 -20.70 18.48 -20.91
C SER A 210 -20.98 19.35 -22.14
N GLU A 211 -22.13 19.15 -22.76
CA GLU A 211 -22.65 20.05 -23.80
C GLU A 211 -23.08 21.41 -23.24
N ASP A 212 -23.34 21.50 -21.93
CA ASP A 212 -23.73 22.74 -21.25
C ASP A 212 -22.49 23.51 -20.74
N HIS A 213 -22.37 24.79 -21.11
CA HIS A 213 -21.25 25.64 -20.72
C HIS A 213 -21.14 25.85 -19.21
N LEU A 214 -22.27 26.03 -18.51
CA LEU A 214 -22.24 26.17 -17.04
C LEU A 214 -21.81 24.87 -16.36
N ALA A 215 -22.19 23.71 -16.88
CA ALA A 215 -21.78 22.43 -16.35
C ALA A 215 -20.28 22.15 -16.65
N SER A 216 -19.80 22.48 -17.85
CA SER A 216 -18.37 22.43 -18.22
C SER A 216 -17.52 23.35 -17.34
N VAL A 217 -17.92 24.62 -17.15
CA VAL A 217 -17.20 25.53 -16.27
C VAL A 217 -17.24 25.05 -14.81
N MET A 218 -18.38 24.52 -14.35
CA MET A 218 -18.48 23.98 -12.99
C MET A 218 -17.72 22.67 -12.79
N SER A 219 -17.53 21.81 -13.80
CA SER A 219 -16.66 20.63 -13.67
C SER A 219 -15.18 21.01 -13.52
N HIS A 220 -14.76 22.12 -14.13
CA HIS A 220 -13.41 22.67 -13.96
C HIS A 220 -13.20 23.46 -12.66
N ILE A 221 -14.26 24.08 -12.11
CA ILE A 221 -14.18 24.95 -10.92
C ILE A 221 -14.60 24.23 -9.64
N ALA A 222 -15.39 23.16 -9.72
CA ALA A 222 -15.79 22.40 -8.55
C ALA A 222 -14.52 22.05 -7.77
N PRO A 223 -14.33 22.60 -6.55
CA PRO A 223 -13.24 22.13 -5.72
C PRO A 223 -13.49 20.64 -5.59
N SER A 224 -12.48 19.83 -5.93
CA SER A 224 -12.47 18.41 -5.67
C SER A 224 -12.61 18.24 -4.16
N ALA A 225 -13.85 18.32 -3.69
CA ALA A 225 -14.21 18.56 -2.31
C ALA A 225 -13.74 17.34 -1.55
N GLN A 226 -12.56 17.47 -0.93
CA GLN A 226 -12.10 16.58 0.11
C GLN A 226 -12.24 15.09 -0.27
N ARG A 227 -11.89 14.73 -1.51
CA ARG A 227 -11.61 13.33 -1.85
C ARG A 227 -10.42 12.96 -0.98
N GLU A 228 -10.60 12.07 -0.01
CA GLU A 228 -9.47 11.39 0.63
C GLU A 228 -8.63 10.79 -0.51
N ARG A 229 -7.55 11.47 -0.91
CA ARG A 229 -6.70 11.06 -2.02
C ARG A 229 -5.95 9.81 -1.57
N ARG A 230 -6.60 8.66 -1.74
CA ARG A 230 -6.02 7.33 -1.50
C ARG A 230 -4.99 7.00 -2.55
N VAL A 231 -5.04 7.69 -3.69
CA VAL A 231 -4.03 7.68 -4.74
C VAL A 231 -3.44 9.09 -4.81
N LEU A 232 -2.11 9.20 -4.81
CA LEU A 232 -1.39 10.46 -5.03
C LEU A 232 -0.34 10.23 -6.09
N VAL A 233 -0.45 10.91 -7.22
CA VAL A 233 0.55 10.84 -8.28
C VAL A 233 1.34 12.14 -8.32
N ASP A 234 2.67 12.02 -8.34
CA ASP A 234 3.59 13.14 -8.42
C ASP A 234 4.70 12.86 -9.44
N SER A 235 5.06 13.87 -10.22
CA SER A 235 6.06 13.78 -11.30
C SER A 235 7.30 14.58 -10.92
N HIS A 236 8.44 13.89 -10.79
CA HIS A 236 9.73 14.47 -10.44
C HIS A 236 10.72 14.27 -11.60
N GLY A 237 10.75 15.22 -12.53
CA GLY A 237 11.68 15.20 -13.66
C GLY A 237 11.49 13.96 -14.54
N HIS A 238 12.44 13.03 -14.50
CA HIS A 238 12.42 11.80 -15.31
C HIS A 238 11.75 10.59 -14.62
N ARG A 239 11.07 10.81 -13.50
CA ARG A 239 10.38 9.77 -12.75
C ARG A 239 9.03 10.26 -12.27
N TRP A 240 8.08 9.35 -12.17
CA TRP A 240 6.80 9.58 -11.52
C TRP A 240 6.67 8.63 -10.32
N THR A 241 5.88 9.04 -9.34
CA THR A 241 5.60 8.30 -8.12
C THR A 241 4.11 8.32 -7.85
N ALA A 242 3.49 7.15 -7.72
CA ALA A 242 2.10 6.98 -7.33
C ALA A 242 2.03 6.30 -5.97
N ILE A 243 1.34 6.90 -4.99
CA ILE A 243 1.14 6.33 -3.65
C ILE A 243 -0.30 5.88 -3.52
N VAL A 244 -0.52 4.58 -3.33
CA VAL A 244 -1.83 3.95 -3.16
C VAL A 244 -1.97 3.48 -1.71
N ARG A 245 -2.89 4.09 -0.95
CA ARG A 245 -3.20 3.72 0.43
C ARG A 245 -4.28 2.64 0.46
N MET A 246 -3.95 1.53 1.10
CA MET A 246 -4.79 0.33 1.21
C MET A 246 -5.46 0.21 2.58
N GLY A 247 -4.85 0.80 3.63
CA GLY A 247 -5.34 0.70 5.00
C GLY A 247 -4.88 -0.58 5.69
N ASP A 248 -5.67 -1.09 6.63
CA ASP A 248 -5.29 -2.28 7.42
C ASP A 248 -5.65 -3.59 6.70
N VAL A 249 -4.75 -4.58 6.76
CA VAL A 249 -4.93 -5.90 6.13
C VAL A 249 -4.79 -7.00 7.18
N HIS A 250 -5.90 -7.71 7.43
CA HIS A 250 -5.94 -8.77 8.44
C HIS A 250 -5.21 -10.05 8.00
N PRO A 251 -4.75 -10.88 8.94
CA PRO A 251 -4.18 -12.20 8.67
C PRO A 251 -5.06 -13.05 7.77
N GLY A 252 -4.47 -13.68 6.75
CA GLY A 252 -5.16 -14.56 5.80
C GLY A 252 -6.13 -13.84 4.86
N SER A 253 -6.13 -12.51 4.83
CA SER A 253 -7.04 -11.71 4.01
C SER A 253 -6.30 -10.88 2.97
N SER A 254 -7.04 -10.51 1.92
CA SER A 254 -6.57 -9.62 0.86
C SER A 254 -7.30 -8.28 0.91
N CYS A 255 -6.57 -7.21 0.68
CA CYS A 255 -7.14 -5.87 0.44
C CYS A 255 -6.83 -5.43 -0.98
N TRP A 256 -7.79 -4.73 -1.58
CA TRP A 256 -7.73 -4.24 -2.95
C TRP A 256 -7.65 -2.73 -2.95
N SER A 257 -6.90 -2.16 -3.90
CA SER A 257 -6.94 -0.73 -4.15
C SER A 257 -8.36 -0.35 -4.55
N GLN A 258 -8.98 0.57 -3.82
CA GLN A 258 -10.36 0.98 -4.09
C GLN A 258 -10.52 1.74 -5.40
N ARG A 259 -9.44 2.39 -5.86
CA ARG A 259 -9.36 3.09 -7.14
C ARG A 259 -8.10 2.65 -7.88
N ALA A 260 -8.21 2.55 -9.19
CA ALA A 260 -7.05 2.49 -10.06
C ALA A 260 -6.40 3.87 -10.13
N PHE A 261 -5.10 3.90 -10.39
CA PHE A 261 -4.47 5.05 -11.03
C PHE A 261 -4.16 4.68 -12.48
N TYR A 262 -3.91 5.68 -13.31
CA TYR A 262 -3.72 5.47 -14.75
C TYR A 262 -2.27 5.70 -15.13
N VAL A 263 -1.76 4.85 -16.01
CA VAL A 263 -0.46 5.05 -16.64
C VAL A 263 -0.65 5.02 -18.15
N GLY A 264 -0.15 6.03 -18.84
CA GLY A 264 -0.17 6.12 -20.30
C GLY A 264 1.25 6.04 -20.86
N TRP A 265 1.41 5.43 -22.03
CA TRP A 265 2.68 5.34 -22.75
C TRP A 265 2.52 5.88 -24.17
N GLN A 266 3.42 6.75 -24.59
CA GLN A 266 3.38 7.34 -25.94
C GLN A 266 4.14 6.51 -26.97
N THR A 267 5.00 5.58 -26.54
CA THR A 267 5.82 4.75 -27.42
C THR A 267 5.78 3.29 -26.99
N SER A 268 5.74 2.38 -27.97
CA SER A 268 5.83 0.95 -27.73
C SER A 268 7.16 0.56 -27.11
N GLY A 269 7.12 -0.40 -26.19
CA GLY A 269 8.31 -0.97 -25.58
C GLY A 269 8.01 -1.65 -24.27
N ARG A 270 9.07 -2.20 -23.67
CA ARG A 270 9.04 -2.80 -22.35
C ARG A 270 9.54 -1.82 -21.31
N GLN A 271 8.81 -1.70 -20.21
CA GLN A 271 9.20 -0.86 -19.09
C GLN A 271 9.11 -1.63 -17.78
N THR A 272 10.08 -1.40 -16.91
CA THR A 272 10.04 -1.88 -15.52
C THR A 272 9.50 -0.77 -14.62
N ILE A 273 8.47 -1.10 -13.86
CA ILE A 273 7.89 -0.27 -12.80
C ILE A 273 8.26 -0.92 -11.46
N THR A 274 8.67 -0.14 -10.48
CA THR A 274 8.99 -0.66 -9.15
C THR A 274 7.87 -0.31 -8.19
N ALA A 275 7.25 -1.31 -7.55
CA ALA A 275 6.30 -1.10 -6.48
C ALA A 275 6.93 -1.44 -5.13
N VAL A 276 6.76 -0.55 -4.16
CA VAL A 276 7.29 -0.70 -2.80
C VAL A 276 6.12 -0.75 -1.83
N VAL A 277 5.91 -1.89 -1.18
CA VAL A 277 4.90 -2.07 -0.14
C VAL A 277 5.48 -1.66 1.20
N THR A 278 4.74 -0.81 1.91
CA THR A 278 5.08 -0.31 3.25
C THR A 278 3.89 -0.55 4.19
N ALA A 279 4.17 -0.77 5.48
CA ALA A 279 3.17 -0.81 6.54
C ALA A 279 3.82 -0.38 7.85
N ALA A 280 3.04 0.13 8.80
CA ALA A 280 3.54 0.69 10.06
C ALA A 280 4.30 -0.35 10.92
N ASN A 281 3.91 -1.62 10.82
CA ASN A 281 4.52 -2.74 11.55
C ASN A 281 5.32 -3.69 10.66
N LEU A 282 5.68 -3.26 9.45
CA LEU A 282 6.58 -4.00 8.56
C LEU A 282 8.03 -3.59 8.84
N PRO A 283 8.95 -4.52 9.15
CA PRO A 283 10.31 -4.18 9.58
C PRO A 283 11.16 -3.59 8.45
N ARG A 284 10.86 -3.95 7.19
CA ARG A 284 11.51 -3.41 6.00
C ARG A 284 10.49 -3.33 4.86
N PRO A 285 10.52 -2.27 4.02
CA PRO A 285 9.70 -2.21 2.82
C PRO A 285 9.97 -3.39 1.88
N ILE A 286 8.92 -3.89 1.23
CA ILE A 286 9.01 -4.96 0.25
C ILE A 286 9.02 -4.32 -1.14
N SER A 287 10.11 -4.48 -1.88
CA SER A 287 10.25 -3.95 -3.24
C SER A 287 10.03 -5.06 -4.27
N LEU A 288 9.14 -4.79 -5.21
CA LEU A 288 8.72 -5.71 -6.26
C LEU A 288 8.87 -5.00 -7.61
N PRO A 289 9.81 -5.43 -8.47
CA PRO A 289 9.86 -4.97 -9.84
C PRO A 289 8.79 -5.68 -10.66
N PHE A 290 8.06 -4.92 -11.47
CA PHE A 290 7.07 -5.42 -12.41
C PHE A 290 7.42 -4.94 -13.81
N GLU A 291 7.46 -5.88 -14.76
CA GLU A 291 7.64 -5.55 -16.17
C GLU A 291 6.28 -5.44 -16.84
N VAL A 292 6.15 -4.47 -17.74
CA VAL A 292 4.98 -4.27 -18.58
C VAL A 292 5.44 -4.18 -20.02
N ASP A 293 4.74 -4.88 -20.92
CA ASP A 293 4.95 -4.78 -22.36
C ASP A 293 3.83 -3.92 -22.95
N VAL A 294 4.20 -2.88 -23.69
CA VAL A 294 3.22 -1.94 -24.23
C VAL A 294 3.40 -1.82 -25.73
N ASN A 295 2.30 -2.02 -26.45
CA ASN A 295 2.20 -1.78 -27.87
C ASN A 295 1.30 -0.58 -28.12
N VAL A 296 1.91 0.53 -28.51
CA VAL A 296 1.24 1.78 -28.84
C VAL A 296 1.08 1.88 -30.35
N HIS A 297 -0.18 1.92 -30.80
CA HIS A 297 -0.54 2.17 -32.18
C HIS A 297 -0.68 3.68 -32.38
N GLN A 298 0.16 4.27 -33.24
CA GLN A 298 0.07 5.68 -33.56
C GLN A 298 -1.04 5.90 -34.60
N CYS A 299 -2.11 6.58 -34.18
CA CYS A 299 -3.30 6.84 -34.98
C CYS A 299 -3.24 8.19 -35.73
N GLY A 300 -2.19 8.99 -35.47
CA GLY A 300 -2.01 10.33 -36.03
C GLY A 300 -2.81 11.40 -35.29
N LYS A 301 -3.14 12.48 -35.97
CA LYS A 301 -3.83 13.64 -35.38
C LYS A 301 -5.34 13.39 -35.25
N LEU A 302 -5.92 13.72 -34.11
CA LEU A 302 -7.38 13.75 -33.93
C LEU A 302 -7.98 14.90 -34.73
N THR A 303 -8.74 14.59 -35.76
CA THR A 303 -9.65 15.53 -36.44
C THR A 303 -11.05 15.42 -35.84
N GLN A 304 -11.89 16.43 -36.06
CA GLN A 304 -13.27 16.41 -35.57
C GLN A 304 -14.07 15.19 -36.09
N GLU A 305 -13.97 14.87 -37.38
CA GLU A 305 -14.62 13.68 -37.97
C GLU A 305 -14.20 12.38 -37.25
N LEU A 306 -12.91 12.25 -36.94
CA LEU A 306 -12.39 11.07 -36.23
C LEU A 306 -12.85 11.03 -34.76
N VAL A 307 -12.92 12.19 -34.09
CA VAL A 307 -13.48 12.31 -32.74
C VAL A 307 -14.92 11.84 -32.72
N GLU A 308 -15.74 12.27 -33.69
CA GLU A 308 -17.13 11.87 -33.83
C GLU A 308 -17.27 10.35 -34.04
N ASP A 309 -16.50 9.78 -34.96
CA ASP A 309 -16.51 8.36 -35.27
C ASP A 309 -16.08 7.48 -34.08
N VAL A 310 -14.98 7.85 -33.41
CA VAL A 310 -14.47 7.12 -32.23
C VAL A 310 -15.47 7.22 -31.08
N TRP A 311 -16.01 8.41 -30.85
CA TRP A 311 -17.01 8.63 -29.81
C TRP A 311 -18.29 7.83 -30.03
N TYR A 312 -18.78 7.81 -31.28
CA TYR A 312 -19.96 7.03 -31.64
C TYR A 312 -19.73 5.54 -31.41
N LYS A 313 -18.57 5.00 -31.82
CA LYS A 313 -18.20 3.60 -31.54
C LYS A 313 -18.18 3.32 -30.05
N TRP A 314 -17.54 4.16 -29.24
CA TRP A 314 -17.47 3.98 -27.79
C TRP A 314 -18.85 4.01 -27.12
N LYS A 315 -19.78 4.87 -27.57
CA LYS A 315 -21.17 4.89 -27.08
C LYS A 315 -21.97 3.65 -27.50
N CYS A 316 -21.69 3.08 -28.67
CA CYS A 316 -22.39 1.89 -29.16
C CYS A 316 -21.84 0.56 -28.60
N GLU A 317 -20.57 0.54 -28.17
CA GLU A 317 -19.88 -0.65 -27.64
C GLU A 317 -19.89 -0.75 -26.10
N GLY A 318 -20.35 0.30 -25.39
CA GLY A 318 -20.51 0.34 -23.93
C GLY A 318 -21.81 -0.28 -23.44
#